data_AF-A0A2N3EB89-F1
#
_entry.id   AF-A0A2N3EB89-F1
#
_cell.length_a   1.000
_cell.length_b   1.000
_cell.length_c   1.000
_cell.angle_alpha   90.00
_cell.angle_beta   90.00
_cell.angle_gamma   90.00
#
_symmetry.space_group_name_H-M   'P 1'
#
loop_
_entity.id
_entity.type
_entity.pdbx_description
1 polymer ?
#
loop_
_entity_poly.entity_id
_entity_poly.type
_entity_poly.pdbx_seq_one_letter_code
_entity_poly.pdbx_strand_id
1 'polypeptide(L)'
;EVSLDNVSSIRFGDYLNSIPLPAILAVFRAKQWDNYGMFTVDSNLIYSIVDVLLGGRRGTAAMRIEGRPYTTIELNLVQRMIEVVLQDVQAAFEPLSPVTLELDRMETNPRFAAIARPANAAILVKLRVDMEDRGGRIELMLPYATLEPIRELLLQMFMGEKFGRDTIWEGHLATELWSTRVPVEAVLDQQQLTLRDVMDFQVGQTLMFNNTPDGAIDMRCGGVHVATGRMGRVGNHVAVRIEQAIRKHRRATIVEPEKKAVESRITGAFK
;
A
#
# COMPACT_ATOMS: atom_id res chain seq x y z
N GLU A 1 -10.72 6.03 20.85
CA GLU A 1 -10.47 6.14 19.40
C GLU A 1 -9.30 7.09 19.15
N VAL A 2 -8.52 6.87 18.09
CA VAL A 2 -7.47 7.80 17.66
C VAL A 2 -7.75 8.19 16.21
N SER A 3 -7.81 9.50 15.95
CA SER A 3 -8.07 10.05 14.62
C SER A 3 -6.97 11.01 14.19
N LEU A 4 -6.69 11.03 12.88
CA LEU A 4 -5.76 11.97 12.28
C LEU A 4 -6.46 13.31 12.03
N ASP A 5 -6.07 14.34 12.77
CA ASP A 5 -6.64 15.69 12.62
C ASP A 5 -6.03 16.40 11.40
N ASN A 6 -4.70 16.42 11.28
CA ASN A 6 -4.01 17.09 10.18
C ASN A 6 -2.57 16.62 10.02
N VAL A 7 -2.03 16.71 8.80
CA VAL A 7 -0.59 16.61 8.50
C VAL A 7 -0.16 17.90 7.81
N SER A 8 0.84 18.59 8.36
CA SER A 8 1.30 19.88 7.84
C SER A 8 2.82 19.99 7.87
N SER A 9 3.36 20.86 7.02
CA SER A 9 4.77 21.26 7.06
C SER A 9 4.87 22.59 7.80
N ILE A 10 5.76 22.67 8.80
CA ILE A 10 5.98 23.85 9.62
C ILE A 10 7.47 24.04 9.90
N ARG A 11 7.88 25.26 10.23
CA ARG A 11 9.24 25.51 10.74
C ARG A 11 9.33 25.06 12.20
N PHE A 12 10.43 24.40 12.55
CA PHE A 12 10.65 23.85 13.89
C PHE A 12 10.51 24.91 15.00
N GLY A 13 11.10 26.10 14.79
CA GLY A 13 11.03 27.20 15.75
C GLY A 13 9.63 27.75 15.94
N ASP A 14 8.87 27.92 14.85
CA ASP A 14 7.50 28.43 14.89
C ASP A 14 6.60 27.47 15.67
N TYR A 15 6.79 26.16 15.47
CA TYR A 15 6.09 25.14 16.24
C TYR A 15 6.43 25.19 17.74
N LEU A 16 7.71 25.19 18.12
CA LEU A 16 8.11 25.22 19.53
C LEU A 16 7.53 26.43 20.28
N ASN A 17 7.42 27.58 19.60
CA ASN A 17 6.82 28.79 20.17
C ASN A 17 5.28 28.74 20.23
N SER A 18 4.64 27.82 19.51
CA SER A 18 3.18 27.65 19.48
C SER A 18 2.64 26.66 20.52
N ILE A 19 3.50 25.91 21.19
CA ILE A 19 3.09 24.88 22.15
C ILE A 19 2.47 25.54 23.38
N PRO A 20 1.19 25.23 23.72
CA PRO A 20 0.58 25.72 24.93
C PRO A 20 1.21 25.05 26.15
N LEU A 21 1.60 25.84 27.15
CA LEU A 21 2.16 25.33 28.40
C LEU A 21 1.08 25.26 29.49
N PRO A 22 1.09 24.24 30.36
CA PRO A 22 2.08 23.15 30.45
C PRO A 22 1.85 22.03 29.43
N ALA A 23 2.94 21.48 28.87
CA ALA A 23 2.92 20.32 27.98
C ALA A 23 4.08 19.39 28.30
N ILE A 24 3.97 18.14 27.86
CA ILE A 24 5.09 17.19 27.91
C ILE A 24 5.62 17.00 26.49
N LEU A 25 6.91 17.23 26.32
CA LEU A 25 7.65 17.01 25.09
C LEU A 25 8.52 15.78 25.28
N ALA A 26 8.35 14.77 24.44
CA ALA A 26 9.18 13.57 24.47
C ALA A 26 10.04 13.51 23.21
N VAL A 27 11.35 13.57 23.40
CA VAL A 27 12.31 13.43 22.31
C VAL A 27 12.68 11.96 22.20
N PHE A 28 12.63 11.44 20.98
CA PHE A 28 13.04 10.07 20.68
C PHE A 28 14.11 10.05 19.62
N ARG A 29 14.98 9.03 19.66
CA ARG A 29 16.02 8.79 18.67
C ARG A 29 15.55 7.71 17.69
N ALA A 30 15.66 8.00 16.40
CA ALA A 30 15.51 7.02 15.34
C ALA A 30 16.91 6.49 14.99
N LYS A 31 17.26 5.29 15.48
CA LYS A 31 18.64 4.77 15.42
C LYS A 31 19.19 4.65 14.00
N GLN A 32 18.42 4.06 13.10
CA GLN A 32 18.83 3.76 11.72
C GLN A 32 18.83 5.00 10.84
N TRP A 33 18.07 6.03 11.21
CA TRP A 33 18.04 7.32 10.49
C TRP A 33 19.05 8.32 11.06
N ASP A 34 19.74 7.95 12.15
CA ASP A 34 20.69 8.74 12.92
C ASP A 34 20.22 10.17 13.21
N ASN A 35 18.96 10.29 13.64
CA ASN A 35 18.35 11.58 13.93
C ASN A 35 17.27 11.47 15.02
N TYR A 36 16.66 12.59 15.36
CA TYR A 36 15.66 12.71 16.42
C TYR A 36 14.29 13.08 15.87
N GLY A 37 13.26 12.67 16.59
CA GLY A 37 11.89 13.16 16.46
C GLY A 37 11.34 13.56 17.82
N MET A 38 10.14 14.15 17.83
CA MET A 38 9.52 14.61 19.07
C MET A 38 8.03 14.35 19.08
N PHE A 39 7.51 13.89 20.21
CA PHE A 39 6.09 13.96 20.53
C PHE A 39 5.81 15.14 21.44
N THR A 40 4.65 15.76 21.26
CA THR A 40 4.10 16.75 22.20
C THR A 40 2.74 16.25 22.66
N VAL A 41 2.54 16.14 23.97
CA VAL A 41 1.30 15.70 24.59
C VAL A 41 0.67 16.89 25.29
N ASP A 42 -0.57 17.20 24.94
CA ASP A 42 -1.30 18.30 25.56
C ASP A 42 -1.77 17.96 26.99
N SER A 43 -2.05 19.00 27.79
CA SER A 43 -2.42 18.81 29.19
C SER A 43 -3.71 17.99 29.35
N ASN A 44 -4.66 18.14 28.41
CA ASN A 44 -5.92 17.40 28.42
C ASN A 44 -5.68 15.89 28.34
N LEU A 45 -4.82 15.45 27.41
CA LEU A 45 -4.49 14.04 27.26
C LEU A 45 -3.72 13.52 28.48
N ILE A 46 -2.77 14.31 29.00
CA ILE A 46 -2.00 13.94 30.21
C ILE A 46 -2.93 13.67 31.39
N TYR A 47 -3.84 14.60 31.71
CA TYR A 47 -4.77 14.42 32.82
C TYR A 47 -5.76 13.29 32.56
N SER A 48 -6.20 13.12 31.31
CA SER A 48 -7.08 12.00 30.94
C SER A 48 -6.43 10.65 31.24
N ILE A 49 -5.15 10.47 30.89
CA ILE A 49 -4.41 9.23 31.14
C ILE A 49 -4.19 8.99 32.62
N VAL A 50 -3.78 10.03 33.35
CA VAL A 50 -3.55 9.95 34.80
C VAL A 50 -4.84 9.53 35.51
N ASP A 51 -5.96 10.15 35.16
CA ASP A 51 -7.26 9.84 35.76
C ASP A 51 -7.72 8.41 35.40
N VAL A 52 -7.55 7.96 34.14
CA VAL A 52 -7.88 6.58 33.74
C VAL A 52 -7.01 5.55 34.48
N LEU A 53 -5.69 5.76 34.55
CA LEU A 53 -4.76 4.79 35.13
C LEU A 53 -4.83 4.73 36.67
N LEU A 54 -5.29 5.80 37.33
CA LEU A 54 -5.44 5.85 38.78
C LEU A 54 -6.87 5.53 39.27
N GLY A 55 -7.76 5.08 38.38
CA GLY A 55 -9.10 4.61 38.74
C GLY A 55 -10.15 5.72 38.87
N GLY A 56 -9.97 6.82 38.15
CA GLY A 56 -10.91 7.94 38.07
C GLY A 56 -12.29 7.51 37.61
N ARG A 57 -13.34 7.93 38.35
CA ARG A 57 -14.73 7.58 38.03
C ARG A 57 -15.20 8.27 36.75
N ARG A 58 -16.08 7.61 35.98
CA ARG A 58 -16.76 8.22 34.83
C ARG A 58 -17.49 9.50 35.23
N GLY A 59 -17.40 10.53 34.41
CA GLY A 59 -18.08 11.81 34.63
C GLY A 59 -17.45 12.75 35.68
N THR A 60 -16.33 12.38 36.30
CA THR A 60 -15.54 13.35 37.07
C THR A 60 -14.89 14.28 36.05
N ALA A 61 -15.40 15.52 35.92
CA ALA A 61 -14.81 16.51 35.04
C ALA A 61 -13.30 16.59 35.34
N ALA A 62 -12.48 16.46 34.30
CA ALA A 62 -11.03 16.62 34.42
C ALA A 62 -10.79 17.95 35.14
N MET A 63 -10.29 17.88 36.38
CA MET A 63 -10.00 19.05 37.17
C MET A 63 -9.01 19.86 36.34
N ARG A 64 -9.43 21.04 35.84
CA ARG A 64 -8.53 21.94 35.11
C ARG A 64 -7.54 22.50 36.11
N ILE A 65 -6.49 21.74 36.39
CA ILE A 65 -5.39 22.16 37.22
C ILE A 65 -4.44 22.94 36.31
N GLU A 66 -4.86 24.14 35.92
CA GLU A 66 -4.03 25.02 35.11
C GLU A 66 -2.84 25.53 35.95
N GLY A 67 -1.64 25.49 35.36
CA GLY A 67 -0.48 26.20 35.87
C GLY A 67 0.38 25.48 36.93
N ARG A 68 0.12 24.21 37.26
CA ARG A 68 1.06 23.42 38.10
C ARG A 68 2.08 22.67 37.25
N PRO A 69 3.34 22.53 37.70
CA PRO A 69 4.28 21.59 37.11
C PRO A 69 3.81 20.13 37.33
N TYR A 70 4.14 19.26 36.39
CA TYR A 70 3.82 17.83 36.49
C TYR A 70 4.67 17.15 37.57
N THR A 71 4.03 16.25 38.31
CA THR A 71 4.65 15.39 39.32
C THR A 71 5.40 14.23 38.65
N THR A 72 6.33 13.62 39.39
CA THR A 72 7.06 12.43 38.94
C THR A 72 6.13 11.26 38.57
N ILE A 73 4.99 11.12 39.25
CA ILE A 73 4.01 10.06 38.96
C ILE A 73 3.35 10.33 37.60
N GLU A 74 2.91 11.56 37.34
CA GLU A 74 2.31 11.95 36.06
C GLU A 74 3.29 11.76 34.90
N LEU A 75 4.55 12.18 35.08
CA LEU A 75 5.60 11.99 34.08
C LEU A 75 5.83 10.51 33.77
N ASN A 76 5.93 9.64 34.79
CA ASN A 76 6.12 8.20 34.59
C ASN A 76 4.94 7.52 33.87
N LEU A 77 3.71 7.95 34.14
CA LEU A 77 2.53 7.41 33.45
C LEU A 77 2.51 7.82 31.98
N VAL A 78 2.82 9.08 31.70
CA VAL A 78 2.90 9.59 30.32
C VAL A 78 4.07 8.94 29.58
N GLN A 79 5.21 8.71 30.24
CA GLN A 79 6.34 7.99 29.66
C GLN A 79 5.92 6.63 29.10
N ARG A 80 5.22 5.82 29.89
CA ARG A 80 4.74 4.49 29.48
C ARG A 80 3.79 4.58 28.29
N MET A 81 2.91 5.58 28.26
CA MET A 81 2.05 5.81 27.11
C MET A 81 2.89 6.11 25.85
N ILE A 82 3.87 7.01 25.96
CA ILE A 82 4.71 7.39 24.82
C ILE A 82 5.52 6.20 24.31
N GLU A 83 6.00 5.32 25.18
CA GLU A 83 6.68 4.06 24.79
C GLU A 83 5.76 3.16 23.95
N VAL A 84 4.47 3.05 24.29
CA VAL A 84 3.49 2.32 23.46
C VAL A 84 3.29 2.99 22.11
N VAL A 85 3.11 4.32 22.09
CA VAL A 85 2.95 5.08 20.83
C VAL A 85 4.19 4.96 19.95
N LEU A 86 5.39 4.95 20.52
CA LEU A 86 6.64 4.75 19.80
C LEU A 86 6.70 3.37 19.11
N GLN A 87 6.23 2.32 19.78
CA GLN A 87 6.14 0.98 19.20
C GLN A 87 5.16 0.94 18.02
N ASP A 88 4.02 1.60 18.14
CA ASP A 88 3.03 1.69 17.05
C ASP A 88 3.59 2.46 15.84
N VAL A 89 4.29 3.58 16.08
CA VAL A 89 4.93 4.34 15.00
C VAL A 89 6.06 3.54 14.35
N GLN A 90 6.85 2.81 15.14
CA GLN A 90 7.87 1.91 14.62
C GLN A 90 7.26 0.84 13.70
N ALA A 91 6.18 0.18 14.12
CA ALA A 91 5.48 -0.81 13.31
C ALA A 91 4.89 -0.20 12.03
N ALA A 92 4.41 1.05 12.09
CA ALA A 92 3.90 1.75 10.91
C ALA A 92 4.99 2.06 9.86
N PHE A 93 6.24 2.30 10.30
CA PHE A 93 7.37 2.56 9.40
C PHE A 93 8.13 1.28 8.99
N GLU A 94 7.96 0.17 9.69
CA GLU A 94 8.65 -1.10 9.43
C GLU A 94 8.59 -1.56 7.96
N PRO A 95 7.45 -1.47 7.23
CA PRO A 95 7.39 -1.91 5.84
C PRO A 95 8.18 -1.01 4.88
N LEU A 96 8.46 0.24 5.26
CA LEU A 96 9.26 1.17 4.47
C LEU A 96 10.75 1.01 4.80
N SER A 97 11.09 1.05 6.08
CA SER A 97 12.47 0.99 6.55
C SER A 97 12.48 0.47 7.98
N PRO A 98 13.26 -0.58 8.29
CA PRO A 98 13.41 -1.03 9.66
C PRO A 98 14.05 0.09 10.49
N VAL A 99 13.30 0.59 11.47
CA VAL A 99 13.75 1.65 12.38
C VAL A 99 13.46 1.23 13.82
N THR A 100 14.36 1.56 14.72
CA THR A 100 14.21 1.42 16.17
C THR A 100 14.03 2.80 16.74
N LEU A 101 12.86 3.06 17.32
CA LEU A 101 12.52 4.33 17.95
C LEU A 101 12.64 4.20 19.46
N GLU A 102 13.58 4.93 20.05
CA GLU A 102 13.85 4.88 21.50
C GLU A 102 13.60 6.25 22.14
N LEU A 103 12.89 6.25 23.25
CA LEU A 103 12.71 7.46 24.05
C LEU A 103 14.07 7.89 24.61
N ASP A 104 14.48 9.12 24.30
CA ASP A 104 15.76 9.70 24.71
C ASP A 104 15.60 10.52 26.00
N ARG A 105 14.62 11.44 26.01
CA ARG A 105 14.30 12.27 27.18
C ARG A 105 12.88 12.83 27.13
N MET A 106 12.38 13.24 28.29
CA MET A 106 11.13 13.98 28.44
C MET A 106 11.39 15.35 29.06
N GLU A 107 10.76 16.37 28.49
CA GLU A 107 10.92 17.76 28.87
C GLU A 107 9.55 18.43 29.06
N THR A 108 9.49 19.43 29.92
CA THR A 108 8.27 20.26 30.11
C THR A 108 8.41 21.65 29.50
N ASN A 109 9.64 22.04 29.16
CA ASN A 109 9.95 23.33 28.55
C ASN A 109 10.46 23.10 27.11
N PRO A 110 9.79 23.68 26.09
CA PRO A 110 10.18 23.56 24.68
C PRO A 110 11.64 23.93 24.39
N ARG A 111 12.25 24.81 25.20
CA ARG A 111 13.65 25.23 25.03
C ARG A 111 14.66 24.09 25.25
N PHE A 112 14.32 23.08 26.05
CA PHE A 112 15.19 21.92 26.31
C PHE A 112 14.93 20.76 25.34
N ALA A 113 13.85 20.81 24.57
CA ALA A 113 13.48 19.79 23.59
C ALA A 113 13.95 20.12 22.15
N ALA A 114 14.91 21.04 22.00
CA ALA A 114 15.38 21.48 20.68
C ALA A 114 16.22 20.38 19.99
N ILE A 115 15.62 19.70 19.01
CA ILE A 115 16.26 18.63 18.21
C ILE A 115 16.76 19.10 16.83
N ALA A 116 16.33 20.28 16.38
CA ALA A 116 16.69 20.85 15.09
C ALA A 116 16.88 22.37 15.19
N ARG A 117 17.47 22.97 14.15
CA ARG A 117 17.59 24.44 14.09
C ARG A 117 16.19 25.06 13.88
N PRO A 118 15.88 26.22 14.49
CA PRO A 118 14.57 26.87 14.37
C PRO A 118 14.09 27.08 12.92
N ALA A 119 15.01 27.35 11.99
CA ALA A 119 14.71 27.58 10.58
C ALA A 119 14.40 26.31 9.77
N ASN A 120 14.70 25.13 10.30
CA ASN A 120 14.52 23.87 9.58
C ASN A 120 13.02 23.53 9.46
N ALA A 121 12.63 23.00 8.31
CA ALA A 121 11.29 22.46 8.09
C ALA A 121 11.11 21.11 8.80
N ALA A 122 9.91 20.88 9.30
CA ALA A 122 9.48 19.66 9.95
C ALA A 122 8.05 19.31 9.53
N ILE A 123 7.77 18.01 9.46
CA ILE A 123 6.41 17.50 9.32
C ILE A 123 5.81 17.44 10.72
N LEU A 124 4.60 17.97 10.85
CA LEU A 124 3.78 17.93 12.05
C LEU A 124 2.52 17.13 11.76
N VAL A 125 2.36 16.02 12.47
CA VAL A 125 1.20 15.14 12.43
C VAL A 125 0.41 15.35 13.72
N LYS A 126 -0.85 15.77 13.59
CA LYS A 126 -1.74 16.02 14.73
C LYS A 126 -2.71 14.87 14.88
N LEU A 127 -2.70 14.23 16.03
CA LEU A 127 -3.56 13.11 16.37
C LEU A 127 -4.49 13.52 17.51
N ARG A 128 -5.77 13.24 17.35
CA ARG A 128 -6.78 13.40 18.40
C ARG A 128 -7.06 12.05 19.04
N VAL A 129 -6.97 12.02 20.35
CA VAL A 129 -7.27 10.84 21.16
C VAL A 129 -8.57 11.10 21.90
N ASP A 130 -9.54 10.22 21.67
CA ASP A 130 -10.87 10.25 22.29
C ASP A 130 -11.03 9.02 23.20
N MET A 131 -11.44 9.24 24.44
CA MET A 131 -11.63 8.24 25.48
C MET A 131 -13.01 8.42 26.14
N GLU A 132 -14.08 8.18 25.38
CA GLU A 132 -15.48 8.35 25.81
C GLU A 132 -15.76 9.81 26.23
N ASP A 133 -15.69 10.12 27.52
CA ASP A 133 -15.93 11.46 28.07
C ASP A 133 -14.64 12.29 28.26
N ARG A 134 -13.49 11.75 27.82
CA ARG A 134 -12.15 12.33 28.02
C ARG A 134 -11.33 12.30 26.72
N GLY A 135 -10.19 12.96 26.72
CA GLY A 135 -9.30 12.94 25.55
C GLY A 135 -8.29 14.06 25.53
N GLY A 136 -7.69 14.26 24.36
CA GLY A 136 -6.76 15.34 24.10
C GLY A 136 -6.02 15.12 22.79
N ARG A 137 -4.83 15.72 22.68
CA ARG A 137 -4.03 15.71 21.46
C ARG A 137 -2.62 15.23 21.74
N ILE A 138 -2.13 14.42 20.81
CA ILE A 138 -0.72 14.08 20.69
C ILE A 138 -0.25 14.51 19.30
N GLU A 139 0.86 15.23 19.26
CA GLU A 139 1.42 15.74 18.02
C GLU A 139 2.80 15.09 17.80
N LEU A 140 3.00 14.47 16.63
CA LEU A 140 4.28 13.90 16.20
C LEU A 140 4.98 14.89 15.27
N MET A 141 6.19 15.26 15.64
CA MET A 141 7.07 16.12 14.88
C MET A 141 8.28 15.35 14.36
N LEU A 142 8.46 15.39 13.04
CA LEU A 142 9.59 14.79 12.32
C LEU A 142 10.29 15.86 11.49
N PRO A 143 11.49 16.33 11.91
CA PRO A 143 12.32 17.19 11.07
C PRO A 143 12.60 16.54 9.71
N TYR A 144 12.72 17.34 8.65
CA TYR A 144 13.03 16.79 7.32
C TYR A 144 14.36 16.04 7.30
N ALA A 145 15.34 16.51 8.07
CA ALA A 145 16.63 15.84 8.23
C ALA A 145 16.50 14.41 8.80
N THR A 146 15.43 14.12 9.55
CA THR A 146 15.15 12.79 10.11
C THR A 146 14.60 11.84 9.05
N LEU A 147 13.90 12.37 8.06
CA LEU A 147 13.30 11.59 6.97
C LEU A 147 14.23 11.48 5.75
N GLU A 148 15.32 12.25 5.70
CA GLU A 148 16.27 12.26 4.59
C GLU A 148 16.79 10.86 4.21
N PRO A 149 17.18 9.98 5.16
CA PRO A 149 17.68 8.64 4.81
C PRO A 149 16.65 7.74 4.12
N ILE A 150 15.35 8.00 4.33
CA ILE A 150 14.24 7.23 3.76
C ILE A 150 13.48 8.00 2.69
N ARG A 151 13.99 9.16 2.27
CA ARG A 151 13.31 10.08 1.34
C ARG A 151 12.93 9.40 0.02
N GLU A 152 13.85 8.66 -0.59
CA GLU A 152 13.61 7.97 -1.86
C GLU A 152 12.53 6.88 -1.74
N LEU A 153 12.46 6.20 -0.58
CA LEU A 153 11.45 5.19 -0.30
C LEU A 153 10.06 5.82 -0.12
N LEU A 154 9.99 7.01 0.48
CA LEU A 154 8.76 7.78 0.62
C LEU A 154 8.25 8.35 -0.71
N LEU A 155 9.14 8.56 -1.70
CA LEU A 155 8.78 9.05 -3.04
C LEU A 155 8.25 7.95 -3.97
N GLN A 156 8.49 6.68 -3.63
CA GLN A 156 7.93 5.57 -4.40
C GLN A 156 6.41 5.58 -4.23
N MET A 157 5.69 5.93 -5.30
CA MET A 157 4.24 5.76 -5.34
C MET A 157 3.95 4.27 -5.26
N PHE A 158 3.46 3.81 -4.11
CA PHE A 158 2.83 2.50 -3.99
C PHE A 158 1.58 2.50 -4.86
N MET A 159 1.74 2.11 -6.13
CA MET A 159 0.64 1.91 -7.07
C MET A 159 -0.17 0.70 -6.60
N GLY A 160 -1.12 0.93 -5.69
CA GLY A 160 -2.20 -0.02 -5.40
C GLY A 160 -1.89 -1.20 -4.47
N GLU A 161 -0.70 -1.28 -3.87
CA GLU A 161 -0.46 -2.27 -2.80
C GLU A 161 -0.95 -1.71 -1.47
N LYS A 162 -2.21 -2.02 -1.13
CA LYS A 162 -2.60 -2.05 0.27
C LYS A 162 -1.66 -3.00 1.00
N PHE A 163 -1.09 -2.55 2.09
CA PHE A 163 -0.29 -3.34 3.02
C PHE A 163 -0.90 -4.73 3.25
N GLY A 164 -0.11 -5.78 2.98
CA GLY A 164 -0.45 -7.17 3.29
C GLY A 164 -0.44 -8.09 2.07
N ARG A 165 0.66 -8.81 1.86
CA ARG A 165 0.63 -10.08 1.11
C ARG A 165 -0.19 -11.08 1.91
N ASP A 166 -1.47 -11.20 1.57
CA ASP A 166 -2.32 -12.25 2.11
C ASP A 166 -2.00 -13.56 1.39
N THR A 167 -1.04 -14.33 1.94
CA THR A 167 -0.61 -15.63 1.41
C THR A 167 -1.76 -16.64 1.36
N ILE A 168 -2.79 -16.45 2.19
CA ILE A 168 -4.01 -17.26 2.21
C ILE A 168 -4.85 -16.94 0.98
N TRP A 169 -5.04 -15.66 0.65
CA TRP A 169 -5.74 -15.25 -0.57
C TRP A 169 -5.02 -15.71 -1.84
N GLU A 170 -3.69 -15.58 -1.91
CA GLU A 170 -2.90 -16.10 -3.02
C GLU A 170 -3.07 -17.62 -3.18
N GLY A 171 -3.09 -18.36 -2.07
CA GLY A 171 -3.33 -19.80 -2.06
C GLY A 171 -4.74 -20.18 -2.52
N HIS A 172 -5.76 -19.46 -2.06
CA HIS A 172 -7.15 -19.69 -2.48
C HIS A 172 -7.35 -19.33 -3.95
N LEU A 173 -6.86 -18.17 -4.40
CA LEU A 173 -6.97 -17.76 -5.80
C LEU A 173 -6.22 -18.74 -6.71
N ALA A 174 -5.02 -19.18 -6.33
CA ALA A 174 -4.31 -20.20 -7.09
C ALA A 174 -5.13 -21.49 -7.18
N THR A 175 -5.70 -21.93 -6.06
CA THR A 175 -6.53 -23.14 -6.01
C THR A 175 -7.77 -23.01 -6.91
N GLU A 176 -8.46 -21.86 -6.87
CA GLU A 176 -9.63 -21.61 -7.72
C GLU A 176 -9.26 -21.46 -9.21
N LEU A 177 -8.11 -20.86 -9.52
CA LEU A 177 -7.61 -20.80 -10.89
C LEU A 177 -7.28 -22.21 -11.43
N TRP A 178 -6.71 -23.08 -10.60
CA TRP A 178 -6.46 -24.48 -10.96
C TRP A 178 -7.74 -25.31 -11.12
N SER A 179 -8.81 -24.99 -10.37
CA SER A 179 -10.10 -25.69 -10.43
C SER A 179 -11.01 -25.19 -11.57
N THR A 180 -10.69 -24.02 -12.14
CA THR A 180 -11.50 -23.37 -13.17
C THR A 180 -11.55 -24.22 -14.44
N ARG A 181 -12.76 -24.56 -14.87
CA ARG A 181 -12.99 -25.25 -16.16
C ARG A 181 -12.94 -24.25 -17.29
N VAL A 182 -12.08 -24.51 -18.27
CA VAL A 182 -11.97 -23.67 -19.47
C VAL A 182 -12.30 -24.52 -20.70
N PRO A 183 -13.14 -24.03 -21.63
CA PRO A 183 -13.43 -24.75 -22.86
C PRO A 183 -12.17 -24.84 -23.72
N VAL A 184 -11.85 -26.06 -24.14
CA VAL A 184 -10.75 -26.35 -25.07
C VAL A 184 -11.36 -26.89 -26.36
N GLU A 185 -10.98 -26.30 -27.48
CA GLU A 185 -11.42 -26.64 -28.82
C GLU A 185 -10.30 -27.38 -29.55
N ALA A 186 -10.64 -28.48 -30.22
CA ALA A 186 -9.73 -29.18 -31.12
C ALA A 186 -10.02 -28.76 -32.57
N VAL A 187 -9.14 -27.94 -33.14
CA VAL A 187 -9.26 -27.45 -34.50
C VAL A 187 -8.66 -28.48 -35.46
N LEU A 188 -9.52 -29.12 -36.25
CA LEU A 188 -9.14 -30.14 -37.21
C LEU A 188 -8.38 -29.57 -38.41
N ASP A 189 -8.86 -28.44 -38.93
CA ASP A 189 -8.25 -27.71 -40.04
C ASP A 189 -8.74 -26.25 -40.03
N GLN A 190 -7.94 -25.35 -40.60
CA GLN A 190 -8.30 -23.94 -40.77
C GLN A 190 -8.02 -23.51 -42.20
N GLN A 191 -9.07 -23.17 -42.94
CA GLN A 191 -8.99 -22.78 -44.35
C GLN A 191 -9.35 -21.31 -44.53
N GLN A 192 -8.65 -20.64 -45.44
CA GLN A 192 -9.04 -19.32 -45.91
C GLN A 192 -9.88 -19.49 -47.18
N LEU A 193 -11.13 -19.05 -47.13
CA LEU A 193 -12.06 -19.10 -48.25
C LEU A 193 -12.49 -17.68 -48.61
N THR A 194 -12.83 -17.45 -49.88
CA THR A 194 -13.40 -16.15 -50.26
C THR A 194 -14.85 -16.08 -49.78
N LEU A 195 -15.35 -14.87 -49.50
CA LEU A 195 -16.73 -14.69 -49.05
C LEU A 195 -17.74 -15.23 -50.07
N ARG A 196 -17.42 -15.15 -51.37
CA ARG A 196 -18.25 -15.69 -52.45
C ARG A 196 -18.41 -17.21 -52.32
N ASP A 197 -17.31 -17.93 -52.12
CA ASP A 197 -17.33 -19.39 -52.00
C ASP A 197 -18.17 -19.86 -50.81
N VAL A 198 -18.13 -19.11 -49.71
CA VAL A 198 -18.94 -19.40 -48.50
C VAL A 198 -20.43 -19.16 -48.76
N MET A 199 -20.78 -18.12 -49.51
CA MET A 199 -22.18 -17.80 -49.86
C MET A 199 -22.79 -18.83 -50.83
N ASP A 200 -21.96 -19.48 -51.63
CA ASP A 200 -22.38 -20.48 -52.63
C ASP A 200 -22.52 -21.90 -52.03
N PHE A 201 -22.37 -22.08 -50.70
CA PHE A 201 -22.49 -23.38 -50.05
C PHE A 201 -23.90 -23.98 -50.14
N GLN A 202 -23.96 -25.26 -50.53
CA GLN A 202 -25.23 -26.00 -50.64
C GLN A 202 -25.33 -27.11 -49.58
N VAL A 203 -26.55 -27.35 -49.09
CA VAL A 203 -26.82 -28.46 -48.17
C VAL A 203 -26.47 -29.78 -48.86
N GLY A 204 -25.59 -30.56 -48.25
CA GLY A 204 -25.09 -31.83 -48.80
C GLY A 204 -23.74 -31.71 -49.53
N GLN A 205 -23.17 -30.51 -49.63
CA GLN A 205 -21.83 -30.31 -50.17
C GLN A 205 -20.75 -30.84 -49.22
N THR A 206 -19.80 -31.59 -49.76
CA THR A 206 -18.64 -32.09 -49.01
C THR A 206 -17.52 -31.08 -49.04
N LEU A 207 -17.05 -30.66 -47.85
CA LEU A 207 -15.87 -29.81 -47.70
C LEU A 207 -14.66 -30.70 -47.40
N MET A 208 -13.62 -30.58 -48.22
CA MET A 208 -12.38 -31.33 -48.03
C MET A 208 -11.46 -30.55 -47.10
N PHE A 209 -11.03 -31.17 -46.01
CA PHE A 209 -9.99 -30.63 -45.14
C PHE A 209 -8.60 -30.87 -45.74
N ASN A 210 -7.68 -29.95 -45.50
CA ASN A 210 -6.27 -30.08 -45.88
C ASN A 210 -5.52 -31.04 -44.95
N ASN A 211 -6.06 -31.26 -43.76
CA ASN A 211 -5.46 -32.15 -42.78
C ASN A 211 -5.85 -33.61 -43.04
N THR A 212 -4.88 -34.51 -42.95
CA THR A 212 -5.11 -35.95 -43.10
C THR A 212 -5.65 -36.55 -41.80
N PRO A 213 -6.27 -37.75 -41.83
CA PRO A 213 -6.78 -38.41 -40.63
C PRO A 213 -5.72 -38.65 -39.53
N ASP A 214 -4.45 -38.85 -39.93
CA ASP A 214 -3.30 -39.02 -39.04
C ASP A 214 -2.53 -37.72 -38.78
N GLY A 215 -3.03 -36.61 -39.32
CA GLY A 215 -2.40 -35.30 -39.22
C GLY A 215 -2.46 -34.72 -37.80
N ALA A 216 -1.53 -33.81 -37.53
CA ALA A 216 -1.52 -33.08 -36.27
C ALA A 216 -2.68 -32.08 -36.24
N ILE A 217 -3.35 -31.98 -35.09
CA ILE A 217 -4.44 -31.04 -34.84
C ILE A 217 -4.05 -30.06 -33.75
N ASP A 218 -4.60 -28.85 -33.86
CA ASP A 218 -4.31 -27.72 -33.00
C ASP A 218 -5.36 -27.65 -31.88
N MET A 219 -4.94 -27.66 -30.61
CA MET A 219 -5.83 -27.45 -29.48
C MET A 219 -5.74 -26.01 -29.01
N ARG A 220 -6.90 -25.34 -28.96
CA ARG A 220 -7.01 -23.93 -28.60
C ARG A 220 -7.92 -23.71 -27.40
N CYS A 221 -7.62 -22.68 -26.64
CA CYS A 221 -8.45 -22.18 -25.55
C CYS A 221 -8.69 -20.69 -25.79
N GLY A 222 -9.93 -20.30 -26.07
CA GLY A 222 -10.27 -18.90 -26.39
C GLY A 222 -9.47 -18.32 -27.57
N GLY A 223 -9.14 -19.15 -28.58
CA GLY A 223 -8.34 -18.75 -29.74
C GLY A 223 -6.82 -18.79 -29.53
N VAL A 224 -6.33 -19.04 -28.31
CA VAL A 224 -4.89 -19.20 -28.02
C VAL A 224 -4.47 -20.66 -28.16
N HIS A 225 -3.37 -20.91 -28.86
CA HIS A 225 -2.77 -22.25 -28.99
C HIS A 225 -2.32 -22.80 -27.63
N VAL A 226 -2.77 -23.99 -27.27
CA VAL A 226 -2.48 -24.65 -25.98
C VAL A 226 -1.66 -25.93 -26.13
N ALA A 227 -1.83 -26.67 -27.22
CA ALA A 227 -1.05 -27.86 -27.49
C ALA A 227 -1.31 -28.37 -28.91
N THR A 228 -0.39 -29.21 -29.39
CA THR A 228 -0.56 -29.98 -30.61
C THR A 228 -0.78 -31.45 -30.26
N GLY A 229 -1.75 -32.08 -30.90
CA GLY A 229 -2.08 -33.48 -30.68
C GLY A 229 -2.44 -34.23 -31.95
N ARG A 230 -2.69 -35.53 -31.81
CA ARG A 230 -3.29 -36.35 -32.87
C ARG A 230 -4.68 -36.82 -32.45
N MET A 231 -5.62 -36.71 -33.38
CA MET A 231 -6.97 -37.22 -33.16
C MET A 231 -6.94 -38.75 -33.12
N GLY A 232 -7.77 -39.32 -32.26
CA GLY A 232 -7.96 -40.74 -32.11
C GLY A 232 -9.30 -41.04 -31.44
N ARG A 233 -9.45 -42.28 -30.97
CA ARG A 233 -10.67 -42.75 -30.34
C ARG A 233 -10.33 -43.56 -29.10
N VAL A 234 -11.01 -43.28 -27.99
CA VAL A 234 -10.94 -44.06 -26.75
C VAL A 234 -12.33 -44.58 -26.44
N GLY A 235 -12.53 -45.89 -26.57
CA GLY A 235 -13.84 -46.53 -26.45
C GLY A 235 -14.82 -45.99 -27.50
N ASN A 236 -15.86 -45.29 -27.05
CA ASN A 236 -16.86 -44.65 -27.92
C ASN A 236 -16.68 -43.13 -28.10
N HIS A 237 -15.64 -42.54 -27.52
CA HIS A 237 -15.40 -41.10 -27.55
C HIS A 237 -14.25 -40.74 -28.49
N VAL A 238 -14.40 -39.62 -29.20
CA VAL A 238 -13.28 -38.98 -29.90
C VAL A 238 -12.33 -38.44 -28.83
N ALA A 239 -11.04 -38.72 -28.99
CA ALA A 239 -10.01 -38.32 -28.06
C ALA A 239 -8.85 -37.68 -28.82
N VAL A 240 -8.10 -36.82 -28.16
CA VAL A 240 -6.89 -36.21 -28.71
C VAL A 240 -5.70 -36.63 -27.87
N ARG A 241 -4.72 -37.29 -28.47
CA ARG A 241 -3.46 -37.61 -27.82
C ARG A 241 -2.53 -36.40 -27.92
N ILE A 242 -2.17 -35.83 -26.78
CA ILE A 242 -1.24 -34.69 -26.72
C ILE A 242 0.16 -35.18 -27.06
N GLU A 243 0.78 -34.56 -28.06
CA GLU A 243 2.15 -34.91 -28.49
C GLU A 243 3.15 -33.82 -28.11
N GLN A 244 2.68 -32.56 -28.11
CA GLN A 244 3.48 -31.42 -27.71
C GLN A 244 2.62 -30.46 -26.89
N ALA A 245 2.96 -30.32 -25.60
CA ALA A 245 2.36 -29.31 -24.72
C ALA A 245 3.03 -27.94 -24.92
N ILE A 246 2.37 -26.85 -24.48
CA ILE A 246 2.97 -25.50 -24.44
C ILE A 246 4.40 -25.56 -23.88
N ARG A 247 5.35 -25.05 -24.67
CA ARG A 247 6.67 -24.64 -24.18
C ARG A 247 6.43 -23.46 -23.24
N LYS A 248 6.84 -23.55 -21.96
CA LYS A 248 6.81 -22.43 -21.00
C LYS A 248 7.27 -21.15 -21.70
N HIS A 249 6.37 -20.17 -21.90
CA HIS A 249 6.78 -18.88 -22.42
C HIS A 249 7.80 -18.27 -21.45
N ARG A 250 8.99 -17.97 -21.98
CA ARG A 250 9.96 -17.05 -21.38
C ARG A 250 9.20 -15.74 -21.13
N ARG A 251 9.25 -15.22 -19.89
CA ARG A 251 8.58 -13.98 -19.45
C ARG A 251 8.56 -12.96 -20.59
N ALA A 252 7.38 -12.62 -21.10
CA ALA A 252 7.22 -11.52 -22.01
C ALA A 252 7.41 -10.23 -21.21
N THR A 253 8.46 -9.47 -21.53
CA THR A 253 8.60 -8.08 -21.10
C THR A 253 7.40 -7.31 -21.62
N ILE A 254 6.65 -6.68 -20.71
CA ILE A 254 5.54 -5.79 -21.05
C ILE A 254 6.13 -4.62 -21.83
N VAL A 255 5.82 -4.53 -23.13
CA VAL A 255 6.19 -3.38 -23.97
C VAL A 255 5.12 -2.32 -23.77
N GLU A 256 5.52 -1.15 -23.23
CA GLU A 256 4.66 0.03 -23.14
C GLU A 256 4.21 0.49 -24.53
N PRO A 257 2.96 0.95 -24.71
CA PRO A 257 2.49 1.45 -25.99
C PRO A 257 3.13 2.82 -26.31
N GLU A 258 3.71 2.91 -27.51
CA GLU A 258 4.25 4.14 -28.10
C GLU A 258 3.19 5.26 -28.14
N LYS A 259 3.56 6.43 -27.62
CA LYS A 259 2.82 7.68 -27.81
C LYS A 259 2.88 8.07 -29.29
N LYS A 260 1.77 7.92 -30.02
CA LYS A 260 1.62 8.55 -31.34
C LYS A 260 1.63 10.07 -31.18
N ALA A 261 2.66 10.70 -31.73
CA ALA A 261 2.74 12.13 -31.92
C ALA A 261 1.64 12.59 -32.89
N VAL A 262 0.83 13.56 -32.47
CA VAL A 262 -0.09 14.31 -33.32
C VAL A 262 0.73 15.39 -34.03
N GLU A 263 1.20 15.11 -35.24
CA GLU A 263 1.70 16.16 -36.14
C GLU A 263 0.51 16.94 -36.72
N SER A 264 0.31 18.16 -36.22
CA SER A 264 -0.58 19.14 -36.83
C SER A 264 0.07 19.72 -38.09
N ARG A 265 -0.34 19.24 -39.26
CA ARG A 265 -0.13 19.94 -40.53
C ARG A 265 -1.03 21.18 -40.58
N ILE A 266 -0.44 22.36 -40.38
CA ILE A 266 -1.07 23.63 -40.74
C ILE A 266 -0.81 23.83 -42.24
N THR A 267 -1.81 23.51 -43.05
CA THR A 267 -1.87 23.91 -44.46
C THR A 267 -2.48 25.30 -44.50
N GLY A 268 -1.64 26.32 -44.56
CA GLY A 268 -2.05 27.72 -44.75
C GLY A 268 -1.80 28.15 -46.19
N ALA A 269 -2.84 28.10 -47.02
CA ALA A 269 -2.94 28.89 -48.25
C ALA A 269 -4.39 29.35 -48.33
N PHE A 270 -4.64 30.66 -48.26
CA PHE A 270 -5.47 31.43 -49.20
C PHE A 270 -5.65 32.88 -48.73
N LYS A 271 -5.30 33.78 -49.67
CA LYS A 271 -5.44 35.25 -49.75
C LYS A 271 -4.48 36.12 -48.97
#